data_AF-A0A9E5GI11-F1
#
_entry.id   AF-A0A9E5GI11-F1
#
_cell.length_a   1.000
_cell.length_b   1.000
_cell.length_c   1.000
_cell.angle_alpha   90.00
_cell.angle_beta   90.00
_cell.angle_gamma   90.00
#
_symmetry.space_group_name_H-M   'P 1'
#
loop_
_entity.id
_entity.type
_entity.pdbx_description
1 polymer ?
#
loop_
_entity_poly.entity_id
_entity_poly.type
_entity_poly.pdbx_seq_one_letter_code
_entity_poly.pdbx_strand_id
1 'polypeptide(L)' 'MIISTNNYDLLQPMYPLLIQQFVDDYHLKQGIALDIGVGPGWLGLELSKITDMEIVFFDIS' A
#
# COMPACT_ATOMS: atom_id res chain seq x y z
N MET A 1 3.09 -3.98 26.23
CA MET A 1 3.86 -2.85 25.67
C MET A 1 4.63 -3.42 24.48
N ILE A 2 4.11 -3.23 23.26
CA ILE A 2 4.73 -3.79 22.05
C ILE A 2 5.88 -2.89 21.62
N ILE A 3 6.99 -3.52 21.27
CA ILE A 3 8.29 -2.92 20.98
C ILE A 3 8.42 -2.64 19.46
N SER A 4 8.96 -1.46 19.15
CA SER A 4 9.47 -0.93 17.87
C SER A 4 8.50 -0.22 16.91
N THR A 5 8.24 1.05 17.22
CA THR A 5 7.64 2.06 16.34
C THR A 5 8.63 2.64 15.29
N ASN A 6 9.88 2.16 15.22
CA ASN A 6 10.96 2.86 14.50
C ASN A 6 10.95 2.73 12.97
N ASN A 7 10.31 1.70 12.39
CA ASN A 7 10.37 1.47 10.94
C ASN A 7 9.23 2.14 10.17
N TYR A 8 8.07 2.35 10.81
CA TYR A 8 6.91 2.94 10.16
C TYR A 8 7.18 4.40 9.78
N ASP A 9 7.62 5.21 10.74
CA ASP A 9 7.89 6.64 10.52
C ASP A 9 8.99 6.85 9.46
N LEU A 10 9.92 5.90 9.33
CA LEU A 10 10.97 5.94 8.31
C LEU A 10 10.42 5.67 6.90
N LEU A 11 9.50 4.71 6.77
CA LEU A 11 9.01 4.23 5.48
C LEU A 11 7.74 4.94 5.01
N GLN A 12 7.04 5.65 5.91
CA GLN A 12 5.80 6.36 5.60
C GLN A 12 5.89 7.25 4.34
N PRO A 13 6.98 8.01 4.09
CA PRO A 13 7.10 8.82 2.89
C PRO A 13 7.25 8.00 1.60
N MET A 14 7.68 6.75 1.68
CA MET A 14 7.91 5.89 0.51
C MET A 14 6.63 5.33 -0.07
N TYR A 15 5.62 4.99 0.75
CA TYR A 15 4.39 4.37 0.28
C TYR A 15 3.69 5.15 -0.86
N PRO A 16 3.45 6.47 -0.74
CA PRO A 16 2.82 7.21 -1.84
C PRO A 16 3.70 7.28 -3.09
N LEU A 17 5.03 7.31 -2.94
CA LEU A 17 5.96 7.31 -4.07
C LEU A 17 5.94 5.98 -4.83
N LEU A 18 5.91 4.86 -4.10
CA LEU A 18 5.82 3.53 -4.70
C LEU A 18 4.51 3.35 -5.47
N ILE A 19 3.40 3.84 -4.90
CA ILE A 19 2.10 3.80 -5.56
C ILE A 19 2.07 4.69 -6.81
N GLN A 20 2.63 5.89 -6.74
CA GLN A 20 2.74 6.77 -7.90
C GLN A 20 3.55 6.10 -9.01
N GLN A 21 4.70 5.53 -8.67
CA GLN A 21 5.53 4.80 -9.63
C GLN A 21 4.78 3.61 -10.24
N PHE A 22 4.04 2.83 -9.43
CA PHE A 22 3.21 1.73 -9.94
C PHE A 22 2.20 2.22 -10.99
N VAL A 23 1.49 3.32 -10.72
CA VAL A 23 0.52 3.88 -11.66
C VAL A 23 1.19 4.37 -12.94
N ASP A 24 2.35 5.02 -12.82
CA ASP A 24 3.10 5.57 -13.95
C ASP A 24 3.70 4.47 -14.85
N ASP A 25 4.24 3.41 -14.24
CA ASP A 25 4.89 2.31 -14.96
C ASP A 25 3.85 1.39 -15.63
N TYR A 26 2.79 1.01 -14.90
CA TYR A 26 1.83 -0.01 -15.35
C TYR A 26 0.55 0.56 -15.96
N HIS A 27 0.27 1.85 -15.78
CA HIS A 27 -0.95 2.50 -16.26
C HIS A 27 -2.24 1.84 -15.75
N LEU A 28 -2.17 1.13 -14.62
CA LEU A 28 -3.30 0.47 -13.99
C LEU A 28 -3.93 1.40 -12.95
N LYS A 29 -5.20 1.76 -13.15
CA LYS A 29 -5.97 2.64 -12.24
C LYS A 29 -7.33 2.08 -11.82
N GLN A 30 -7.72 0.91 -12.30
CA GLN A 30 -9.03 0.31 -12.05
C GLN A 30 -8.91 -1.22 -12.11
N GLY A 31 -9.85 -1.93 -11.50
CA GLY A 31 -9.84 -3.39 -11.40
C GLY A 31 -9.67 -3.86 -9.96
N ILE A 32 -9.09 -5.05 -9.77
CA ILE A 32 -8.89 -5.64 -8.44
C ILE A 32 -7.39 -5.67 -8.13
N ALA A 33 -7.00 -5.13 -6.97
CA ALA A 33 -5.65 -5.23 -6.43
C ALA A 33 -5.64 -6.13 -5.19
N LEU A 34 -4.71 -7.07 -5.13
CA LEU A 34 -4.49 -7.94 -3.98
C LEU A 34 -3.19 -7.54 -3.28
N ASP A 35 -3.29 -6.97 -2.09
CA ASP A 35 -2.16 -6.59 -1.25
C ASP A 35 -1.85 -7.74 -0.28
N ILE A 36 -0.75 -8.45 -0.54
CA ILE A 36 -0.35 -9.69 0.16
C ILE A 36 0.74 -9.38 1.18
N GLY A 37 0.54 -9.79 2.44
CA GLY A 37 1.45 -9.43 3.53
C GLY A 37 1.33 -7.95 3.88
N VAL A 38 0.08 -7.47 3.84
CA VAL A 38 -0.32 -6.07 3.96
C VAL A 38 0.08 -5.44 5.31
N GLY A 39 0.24 -6.25 6.35
CA GLY A 39 0.48 -5.80 7.71
C GLY A 39 -0.55 -4.73 8.11
N PRO A 40 -0.14 -3.51 8.47
CA PRO A 40 -1.08 -2.45 8.83
C PRO A 40 -1.92 -1.85 7.70
N GLY A 41 -1.69 -2.14 6.42
CA GLY A 41 -2.54 -1.60 5.32
C GLY A 41 -2.04 -0.39 4.57
N TRP A 42 -0.86 0.14 4.89
CA TRP A 42 -0.46 1.47 4.40
C TRP A 42 -0.29 1.57 2.89
N LEU A 43 0.29 0.54 2.25
CA LEU A 43 0.56 0.59 0.82
C LEU A 43 -0.73 0.60 0.00
N GLY A 44 -1.64 -0.36 0.22
CA GLY A 44 -2.93 -0.34 -0.47
C GLY A 44 -3.86 0.82 -0.06
N LEU A 45 -3.71 1.41 1.14
CA LEU A 45 -4.40 2.67 1.45
C LEU A 45 -3.91 3.84 0.57
N GLU A 46 -2.61 3.93 0.30
CA GLU A 46 -2.11 4.93 -0.65
C GLU A 46 -2.59 4.62 -2.08
N LEU A 47 -2.67 3.35 -2.48
CA LEU A 47 -3.22 2.93 -3.77
C LEU A 47 -4.68 3.37 -3.96
N SER A 48 -5.50 3.26 -2.91
CA SER A 48 -6.92 3.65 -2.96
C SER A 48 -7.13 5.16 -3.14
N LYS A 49 -6.12 6.00 -2.89
CA LYS A 49 -6.23 7.45 -3.03
C LYS A 49 -6.14 7.93 -4.47
N ILE A 50 -5.45 7.18 -5.33
CA ILE A 50 -5.14 7.60 -6.69
C ILE A 50 -5.62 6.62 -7.78
N THR A 51 -6.32 5.56 -7.37
CA THR A 51 -6.91 4.56 -8.26
C THR A 51 -8.33 4.21 -7.82
N ASP A 52 -9.16 3.78 -8.77
CA ASP A 52 -10.50 3.24 -8.57
C ASP A 52 -10.46 1.71 -8.45
N MET A 53 -9.44 1.16 -7.78
CA MET A 53 -9.29 -0.28 -7.59
C MET A 53 -10.14 -0.79 -6.41
N GLU A 54 -10.73 -1.97 -6.58
CA GLU A 54 -11.17 -2.79 -5.45
C GLU A 54 -9.94 -3.43 -4.83
N ILE A 55 -9.62 -3.04 -3.59
CA ILE A 55 -8.41 -3.51 -2.91
C ILE A 55 -8.77 -4.59 -1.91
N VAL A 56 -8.18 -5.77 -2.10
CA VAL A 56 -8.28 -6.91 -1.19
C VAL A 56 -7.02 -6.94 -0.33
N PHE A 57 -7.19 -6.73 0.97
CA PHE A 57 -6.14 -6.83 1.96
C PHE A 57 -6.03 -8.26 2.47
N PHE A 58 -4.87 -8.89 2.30
CA PHE A 58 -4.62 -10.27 2.72
C PHE A 58 -3.35 -10.37 3.57
N ASP A 59 -3.50 -10.82 4.81
CA ASP A 59 -2.41 -11.16 5.71
C ASP A 59 -2.62 -12.51 6.38
N ILE A 60 -1.52 -13.13 6.80
CA ILE A 60 -1.51 -14.40 7.53
C ILE A 60 -1.50 -14.22 9.04
N SER A 61 -1.24 -13.00 9.52
CA SER A 61 -1.10 -12.66 10.95
C SER A 61 -2.42 -12.46 11.68
#